data_AF-A0A967HLR9-F1
#
_entry.id   AF-A0A967HLR9-F1
#
_cell.length_a   1.000
_cell.length_b   1.000
_cell.length_c   1.000
_cell.angle_alpha   90.00
_cell.angle_beta   90.00
_cell.angle_gamma   90.00
#
_symmetry.space_group_name_H-M   'P 1'
#
loop_
_entity.id
_entity.type
_entity.pdbx_description
1 polymer ?
#
loop_
_entity_poly.entity_id
_entity_poly.type
_entity_poly.pdbx_seq_one_letter_code
_entity_poly.pdbx_strand_id
1 'polypeptide(L)'
;LTGDSTGREETRLAIPLLLGDSTEAEAALEELRDAPERTISVYLGTFGRKHDRIRLDARIQAIYGEVTESDQTAFQAYYAGTIGEIERGARIAAGITPGGRGIYWGHVNELWDVPPPTSETPGGVVDPAMCDDPFNLFCHLFLGMAFARWDLRNDQATVMARLRARADSVREEDPETADRYEAYAEVIQGTGLWRRGDRRAGREILERHLQRADVGGERARIEMGWLEAASGRPAQAIPHFRTGTMDWARPIGLYGVATMYTRLDQHEQARPYYESLATLARDGDDLPRLREAREALARGTDRP
;
A
#
# COMPACT_ATOMS: atom_id res chain seq x y z
N LEU A 1 10.33 38.03 2.55
CA LEU A 1 10.19 36.62 2.95
C LEU A 1 8.77 36.40 3.47
N THR A 2 7.78 36.47 2.57
CA THR A 2 6.44 35.93 2.84
C THR A 2 6.56 34.42 2.70
N GLY A 3 7.13 33.80 3.74
CA GLY A 3 7.32 32.36 3.80
C GLY A 3 5.97 31.68 3.84
N ASP A 4 5.77 30.73 2.94
CA ASP A 4 4.61 29.84 2.90
C ASP A 4 4.36 29.25 4.29
N SER A 5 3.36 29.80 5.00
CA SER A 5 2.99 29.38 6.36
C SER A 5 2.37 27.99 6.35
N THR A 6 1.85 27.55 5.21
CA THR A 6 1.20 26.25 5.00
C THR A 6 2.16 25.10 5.31
N GLY A 7 3.38 25.13 4.76
CA GLY A 7 4.37 24.08 5.03
C GLY A 7 4.87 24.05 6.48
N ARG A 8 4.83 25.19 7.20
CA ARG A 8 5.19 25.25 8.62
C ARG A 8 4.09 24.69 9.50
N GLU A 9 2.83 24.93 9.15
CA GLU A 9 1.67 24.42 9.87
C GLU A 9 1.51 22.90 9.67
N GLU A 10 1.66 22.42 8.44
CA GLU A 10 1.71 20.98 8.12
C GLU A 10 2.83 20.27 8.90
N THR A 11 4.03 20.86 8.93
CA THR A 11 5.17 20.28 9.69
C THR A 11 4.92 20.31 11.20
N ARG A 12 4.34 21.39 11.73
CA ARG A 12 4.05 21.53 13.17
C ARG A 12 3.06 20.49 13.65
N LEU A 13 2.01 20.21 12.88
CA LEU A 13 1.02 19.19 13.21
C LEU A 13 1.56 17.77 12.97
N ALA A 14 2.35 17.57 11.91
CA ALA A 14 2.92 16.26 11.60
C ALA A 14 3.93 15.75 12.65
N ILE A 15 4.72 16.64 13.29
CA ILE A 15 5.76 16.23 14.24
C ILE A 15 5.19 15.51 15.48
N PRO A 16 4.23 16.05 16.25
CA PRO A 16 3.62 15.35 17.38
C PRO A 16 3.00 14.01 16.96
N LEU A 17 2.40 13.97 15.78
CA LEU A 17 1.72 12.79 15.28
C LEU A 17 2.69 11.69 14.84
N LEU A 18 3.87 12.07 14.31
CA LEU A 18 4.92 11.15 13.88
C LEU A 18 5.88 10.76 14.99
N LEU A 19 6.23 11.69 15.86
CA LEU A 19 7.34 11.55 16.81
C LEU A 19 6.87 11.61 18.26
N GLY A 20 5.73 12.26 18.53
CA GLY A 20 5.21 12.44 19.88
C GLY A 20 4.57 11.19 20.50
N ASP A 21 4.28 11.29 21.79
CA ASP A 21 3.54 10.29 22.55
C ASP A 21 2.03 10.33 22.25
N SER A 22 1.24 9.47 22.91
CA SER A 22 -0.21 9.41 22.70
C SER A 22 -0.92 10.73 23.02
N THR A 23 -0.47 11.46 24.05
CA THR A 23 -1.06 12.73 24.47
C THR A 23 -0.76 13.83 23.46
N GLU A 24 0.50 13.91 23.02
CA GLU A 24 0.95 14.86 21.99
C GLU A 24 0.24 14.60 20.66
N ALA A 25 0.04 13.32 20.32
CA ALA A 25 -0.68 12.94 19.12
C ALA A 25 -2.19 13.28 19.21
N GLU A 26 -2.83 13.04 20.35
CA GLU A 26 -4.23 13.40 20.58
C GLU A 26 -4.46 14.92 20.50
N ALA A 27 -3.57 15.71 21.10
CA ALA A 27 -3.64 17.16 21.03
C ALA A 27 -3.54 17.66 19.58
N ALA A 28 -2.59 17.13 18.82
CA ALA A 28 -2.42 17.51 17.42
C ALA A 28 -3.58 17.04 16.52
N LEU A 29 -4.25 15.93 16.85
CA LEU A 29 -5.50 15.53 16.20
C LEU A 29 -6.65 16.51 16.47
N GLU A 30 -6.77 17.02 17.69
CA GLU A 30 -7.83 17.98 18.00
C GLU A 30 -7.60 19.29 17.23
N GLU A 31 -6.34 19.74 17.14
CA GLU A 31 -5.98 20.91 16.33
C GLU A 31 -6.24 20.72 14.82
N LEU A 32 -6.23 19.49 14.32
CA LEU A 32 -6.52 19.19 12.91
C LEU A 32 -7.98 19.40 12.53
N ARG A 33 -8.91 19.45 13.49
CA ARG A 33 -10.36 19.64 13.20
C ARG A 33 -10.66 20.96 12.52
N ASP A 34 -9.93 22.00 12.90
CA ASP A 34 -10.09 23.35 12.37
C ASP A 34 -9.12 23.63 11.21
N ALA A 35 -8.33 22.64 10.79
CA ALA A 35 -7.33 22.80 9.74
C ALA A 35 -7.96 22.75 8.34
N PRO A 36 -7.34 23.40 7.33
CA PRO A 36 -7.78 23.27 5.94
C PRO A 36 -7.72 21.80 5.45
N GLU A 37 -8.65 21.43 4.57
CA GLU A 37 -8.77 20.08 3.99
C GLU A 37 -7.45 19.52 3.43
N ARG A 38 -6.65 20.39 2.78
CA ARG A 38 -5.33 20.05 2.26
C ARG A 38 -4.37 19.57 3.36
N THR A 39 -4.36 20.24 4.51
CA THR A 39 -3.52 19.88 5.66
C THR A 39 -3.92 18.52 6.24
N ILE A 40 -5.23 18.25 6.30
CA ILE A 40 -5.77 16.97 6.76
C ILE A 40 -5.41 15.84 5.78
N SER A 41 -5.45 16.10 4.48
CA SER A 41 -5.08 15.12 3.46
C SER A 41 -3.59 14.72 3.54
N VAL A 42 -2.69 15.69 3.72
CA VAL A 42 -1.26 15.46 3.98
C VAL A 42 -1.07 14.67 5.28
N TYR A 43 -1.89 14.97 6.28
CA TYR A 43 -1.84 14.33 7.57
C TYR A 43 -2.28 12.85 7.56
N LEU A 44 -3.33 12.48 6.82
CA LEU A 44 -3.76 11.07 6.75
C LEU A 44 -2.73 10.16 6.10
N GLY A 45 -2.05 10.66 5.06
CA GLY A 45 -0.89 9.97 4.48
C GLY A 45 0.27 9.81 5.47
N THR A 46 0.32 10.71 6.47
CA THR A 46 1.32 10.72 7.54
C THR A 46 0.92 9.84 8.73
N PHE A 47 -0.37 9.72 9.07
CA PHE A 47 -0.85 8.90 10.18
C PHE A 47 -0.67 7.39 9.94
N GLY A 48 -0.74 6.95 8.68
CA GLY A 48 -0.39 5.57 8.30
C GLY A 48 1.01 5.13 8.77
N ARG A 49 1.89 6.08 9.15
CA ARG A 49 3.26 5.85 9.63
C ARG A 49 3.35 5.38 11.09
N LYS A 50 2.30 5.51 11.89
CA LYS A 50 2.31 5.21 13.34
C LYS A 50 1.11 4.41 13.86
N HIS A 51 0.30 3.82 12.96
CA HIS A 51 -0.88 3.02 13.32
C HIS A 51 -0.59 1.86 14.32
N ASP A 52 0.66 1.38 14.40
CA ASP A 52 1.11 0.33 15.29
C ASP A 52 1.44 0.86 16.69
N ARG A 53 1.61 2.18 16.86
CA ARG A 53 2.00 2.80 18.12
C ARG A 53 0.84 3.46 18.85
N ILE A 54 -0.15 3.99 18.14
CA ILE A 54 -1.26 4.72 18.74
C ILE A 54 -2.58 4.35 18.05
N ARG A 55 -3.55 3.84 18.82
CA ARG A 55 -4.91 3.54 18.34
C ARG A 55 -5.77 4.81 18.31
N LEU A 56 -5.59 5.63 17.29
CA LEU A 56 -6.40 6.84 17.09
C LEU A 56 -7.44 6.68 15.97
N ASP A 57 -7.65 5.45 15.52
CA ASP A 57 -8.40 5.07 14.33
C ASP A 57 -9.81 5.65 14.32
N ALA A 58 -10.57 5.44 15.41
CA ALA A 58 -11.92 5.95 15.55
C ALA A 58 -11.96 7.49 15.58
N ARG A 59 -10.94 8.13 16.15
CA ARG A 59 -10.87 9.60 16.27
C ARG A 59 -10.50 10.24 14.94
N ILE A 60 -9.55 9.67 14.22
CA ILE A 60 -9.13 10.13 12.89
C ILE A 60 -10.23 9.95 11.89
N GLN A 61 -10.93 8.82 11.95
CA GLN A 61 -12.06 8.59 11.08
C GLN A 61 -13.17 9.62 11.32
N ALA A 62 -13.44 9.98 12.58
CA ALA A 62 -14.39 11.04 12.91
C ALA A 62 -13.97 12.39 12.33
N ILE A 63 -12.70 12.80 12.54
CA ILE A 63 -12.18 14.07 12.02
C ILE A 63 -12.19 14.10 10.48
N TYR A 64 -11.76 13.03 9.83
CA TYR A 64 -11.76 12.95 8.37
C TYR A 64 -13.16 13.06 7.79
N GLY A 65 -14.10 12.38 8.44
CA GLY A 65 -15.50 12.41 8.10
C GLY A 65 -16.16 13.77 8.24
N GLU A 66 -15.78 14.50 9.29
CA GLU A 66 -16.25 15.87 9.54
C GLU A 66 -15.73 16.85 8.48
N VAL A 67 -14.52 16.66 7.94
CA VAL A 67 -13.86 17.68 7.12
C VAL A 67 -13.91 17.43 5.60
N THR A 68 -13.89 16.19 5.14
CA THR A 68 -13.64 15.92 3.70
C THR A 68 -14.87 15.60 2.86
N GLU A 69 -16.06 15.52 3.48
CA GLU A 69 -17.31 15.03 2.84
C GLU A 69 -17.12 13.72 2.04
N SER A 70 -16.03 12.99 2.30
CA SER A 70 -15.59 11.85 1.51
C SER A 70 -16.34 10.59 1.91
N ASP A 71 -16.38 9.61 1.01
CA ASP A 71 -16.91 8.28 1.33
C ASP A 71 -15.99 7.60 2.36
N GLN A 72 -16.31 7.80 3.64
CA GLN A 72 -15.62 7.19 4.77
C GLN A 72 -15.61 5.66 4.68
N THR A 73 -16.59 5.06 4.00
CA THR A 73 -16.73 3.61 3.85
C THR A 73 -15.53 3.03 3.10
N ALA A 74 -15.07 3.72 2.03
CA ALA A 74 -13.90 3.30 1.29
C ALA A 74 -12.66 3.35 2.17
N PHE A 75 -12.42 4.46 2.87
CA PHE A 75 -11.29 4.59 3.80
C PHE A 75 -11.31 3.52 4.89
N GLN A 76 -12.47 3.25 5.50
CA GLN A 76 -12.64 2.20 6.51
C GLN A 76 -12.26 0.81 5.96
N ALA A 77 -12.67 0.49 4.73
CA ALA A 77 -12.30 -0.76 4.09
C ALA A 77 -10.77 -0.87 3.89
N TYR A 78 -10.13 0.16 3.33
CA TYR A 78 -8.66 0.18 3.19
C TYR A 78 -7.94 0.08 4.51
N TYR A 79 -8.41 0.80 5.52
CA TYR A 79 -7.81 0.80 6.84
C TYR A 79 -7.87 -0.61 7.45
N ALA A 80 -9.05 -1.23 7.47
CA ALA A 80 -9.23 -2.60 7.92
C ALA A 80 -8.31 -3.58 7.15
N GLY A 81 -8.25 -3.44 5.82
CA GLY A 81 -7.32 -4.21 4.99
C GLY A 81 -5.84 -3.97 5.34
N THR A 82 -5.45 -2.74 5.67
CA THR A 82 -4.07 -2.37 6.02
C THR A 82 -3.62 -2.97 7.34
N ILE A 83 -4.53 -3.08 8.31
CA ILE A 83 -4.25 -3.67 9.63
C ILE A 83 -4.50 -5.19 9.68
N GLY A 84 -4.77 -5.81 8.53
CA GLY A 84 -4.95 -7.26 8.43
C GLY A 84 -6.33 -7.78 8.86
N GLU A 85 -7.32 -6.91 9.08
CA GLU A 85 -8.72 -7.29 9.30
C GLU A 85 -9.44 -7.50 7.95
N ILE A 86 -9.01 -8.51 7.20
CA ILE A 86 -9.45 -8.77 5.81
C ILE A 86 -10.94 -9.07 5.78
N GLU A 87 -11.44 -9.91 6.68
CA GLU A 87 -12.87 -10.24 6.70
C GLU A 87 -13.75 -9.02 6.95
N ARG A 88 -13.35 -8.14 7.90
CA ARG A 88 -14.08 -6.89 8.17
C ARG A 88 -13.99 -5.95 6.98
N GLY A 89 -12.79 -5.76 6.43
CA GLY A 89 -12.56 -4.91 5.26
C GLY A 89 -13.39 -5.35 4.07
N ALA A 90 -13.48 -6.66 3.79
CA ALA A 90 -14.27 -7.21 2.69
C ALA A 90 -15.78 -6.92 2.87
N ARG A 91 -16.30 -7.05 4.10
CA ARG A 91 -17.71 -6.70 4.40
C ARG A 91 -17.98 -5.21 4.14
N ILE A 92 -17.06 -4.32 4.50
CA ILE A 92 -17.20 -2.88 4.26
C ILE A 92 -17.06 -2.59 2.75
N ALA A 93 -16.11 -3.20 2.07
CA ALA A 93 -15.86 -3.05 0.63
C ALA A 93 -17.02 -3.58 -0.25
N ALA A 94 -17.90 -4.40 0.29
CA ALA A 94 -19.14 -4.78 -0.39
C ALA A 94 -20.09 -3.58 -0.60
N GLY A 95 -20.01 -2.57 0.29
CA GLY A 95 -20.84 -1.36 0.25
C GLY A 95 -20.28 -0.20 -0.57
N ILE A 96 -19.06 -0.30 -1.11
CA ILE A 96 -18.42 0.77 -1.89
C ILE A 96 -18.50 0.53 -3.40
N THR A 97 -18.14 1.55 -4.18
CA THR A 97 -18.13 1.50 -5.66
C THR A 97 -17.29 0.33 -6.19
N PRO A 98 -17.61 -0.20 -7.39
CA PRO A 98 -16.80 -1.26 -8.00
C PRO A 98 -15.30 -0.91 -8.07
N GLY A 99 -14.98 0.32 -8.49
CA GLY A 99 -13.59 0.78 -8.55
C GLY A 99 -12.90 0.78 -7.18
N GLY A 100 -13.59 1.28 -6.14
CA GLY A 100 -13.07 1.24 -4.76
C GLY A 100 -12.84 -0.19 -4.27
N ARG A 101 -13.74 -1.12 -4.62
CA ARG A 101 -13.60 -2.54 -4.28
C ARG A 101 -12.42 -3.21 -4.99
N GLY A 102 -12.19 -2.87 -6.26
CA GLY A 102 -11.05 -3.35 -7.02
C GLY A 102 -9.72 -2.93 -6.39
N ILE A 103 -9.59 -1.66 -6.03
CA ILE A 103 -8.40 -1.16 -5.33
C ILE A 103 -8.27 -1.84 -3.95
N TYR A 104 -9.35 -2.00 -3.18
CA TYR A 104 -9.30 -2.72 -1.89
C TYR A 104 -8.69 -4.12 -2.04
N TRP A 105 -9.19 -4.93 -2.98
CA TRP A 105 -8.67 -6.28 -3.20
C TRP A 105 -7.23 -6.31 -3.69
N GLY A 106 -6.86 -5.39 -4.59
CA GLY A 106 -5.46 -5.26 -5.02
C GLY A 106 -4.54 -4.84 -3.88
N HIS A 107 -5.01 -3.97 -2.99
CA HIS A 107 -4.28 -3.49 -1.81
C HIS A 107 -4.06 -4.62 -0.80
N VAL A 108 -5.09 -5.37 -0.43
CA VAL A 108 -4.92 -6.48 0.52
C VAL A 108 -4.10 -7.61 -0.07
N ASN A 109 -4.19 -7.89 -1.38
CA ASN A 109 -3.33 -8.87 -2.03
C ASN A 109 -1.86 -8.46 -1.92
N GLU A 110 -1.56 -7.18 -2.16
CA GLU A 110 -0.21 -6.68 -2.02
C GLU A 110 0.34 -6.85 -0.60
N LEU A 111 -0.42 -6.37 0.39
CA LEU A 111 0.01 -6.31 1.77
C LEU A 111 0.10 -7.67 2.44
N TRP A 112 -0.76 -8.61 2.03
CA TRP A 112 -0.97 -9.85 2.78
C TRP A 112 -0.94 -11.12 1.94
N ASP A 113 -0.75 -11.00 0.63
CA ASP A 113 -0.78 -12.12 -0.33
C ASP A 113 -2.12 -12.87 -0.32
N VAL A 114 -3.23 -12.17 -0.08
CA VAL A 114 -4.54 -12.83 -0.08
C VAL A 114 -4.90 -13.34 -1.48
N PRO A 115 -5.57 -14.50 -1.58
CA PRO A 115 -6.06 -15.04 -2.85
C PRO A 115 -7.12 -14.13 -3.48
N PRO A 116 -7.42 -14.32 -4.79
CA PRO A 116 -8.50 -13.56 -5.42
C PRO A 116 -9.84 -13.85 -4.73
N PRO A 117 -10.70 -12.84 -4.56
CA PRO A 117 -12.02 -13.04 -4.00
C PRO A 117 -12.88 -13.91 -4.92
N THR A 118 -13.72 -14.74 -4.31
CA THR A 118 -14.67 -15.60 -5.02
C THR A 118 -16.08 -14.99 -5.00
N SER A 119 -17.04 -15.65 -5.65
CA SER A 119 -18.45 -15.27 -5.56
C SER A 119 -19.02 -15.36 -4.14
N GLU A 120 -18.39 -16.13 -3.25
CA GLU A 120 -18.81 -16.27 -1.84
C GLU A 120 -18.19 -15.20 -0.94
N THR A 121 -17.14 -14.52 -1.42
CA THR A 121 -16.48 -13.47 -0.66
C THR A 121 -17.34 -12.19 -0.67
N PRO A 122 -17.53 -11.50 0.48
CA PRO A 122 -18.20 -10.20 0.49
C PRO A 122 -17.54 -9.23 -0.50
N GLY A 123 -18.36 -8.65 -1.38
CA GLY A 123 -17.89 -7.81 -2.49
C GLY A 123 -17.67 -8.57 -3.81
N GLY A 124 -17.74 -9.90 -3.82
CA GLY A 124 -17.72 -10.72 -5.03
C GLY A 124 -16.39 -10.73 -5.78
N VAL A 125 -16.45 -11.27 -7.00
CA VAL A 125 -15.30 -11.43 -7.90
C VAL A 125 -14.81 -10.06 -8.39
N VAL A 126 -13.49 -9.94 -8.55
CA VAL A 126 -12.86 -8.77 -9.17
C VAL A 126 -12.73 -8.96 -10.67
N ASP A 127 -13.07 -7.94 -11.44
CA ASP A 127 -13.00 -7.90 -12.89
C ASP A 127 -12.40 -6.57 -13.35
N PRO A 128 -11.58 -6.53 -14.43
CA PRO A 128 -11.04 -5.28 -14.95
C PRO A 128 -12.10 -4.18 -15.15
N ALA A 129 -13.32 -4.52 -15.60
CA ALA A 129 -14.42 -3.58 -15.89
C ALA A 129 -14.88 -2.77 -14.70
N MET A 130 -14.60 -3.22 -13.49
CA MET A 130 -14.91 -2.49 -12.26
C MET A 130 -14.19 -1.13 -12.19
N CYS A 131 -13.11 -0.96 -12.96
CA CYS A 131 -12.31 0.25 -12.99
C CYS A 131 -12.68 1.27 -14.07
N ASP A 132 -13.71 1.02 -14.90
CA ASP A 132 -13.98 1.83 -16.10
C ASP A 132 -15.00 2.96 -15.90
N ASP A 133 -15.87 2.89 -14.89
CA ASP A 133 -16.98 3.83 -14.72
C ASP A 133 -17.07 4.43 -13.29
N PRO A 134 -16.50 5.64 -13.06
CA PRO A 134 -15.61 6.35 -13.98
C PRO A 134 -14.23 5.66 -14.11
N PHE A 135 -13.49 5.96 -15.18
CA PHE A 135 -12.16 5.41 -15.39
C PHE A 135 -11.25 5.76 -14.20
N ASN A 136 -10.88 4.74 -13.44
CA ASN A 136 -10.10 4.90 -12.22
C ASN A 136 -8.69 4.32 -12.44
N LEU A 137 -7.71 5.22 -12.51
CA LEU A 137 -6.31 4.87 -12.72
C LEU A 137 -5.77 3.97 -11.61
N PHE A 138 -6.05 4.31 -10.35
CA PHE A 138 -5.55 3.53 -9.21
C PHE A 138 -6.15 2.13 -9.23
N CYS A 139 -7.45 1.99 -9.51
CA CYS A 139 -8.10 0.68 -9.64
C CYS A 139 -7.37 -0.21 -10.65
N HIS A 140 -7.07 0.32 -11.84
CA HIS A 140 -6.33 -0.40 -12.85
C HIS A 140 -4.92 -0.79 -12.37
N LEU A 141 -4.17 0.10 -11.70
CA LEU A 141 -2.86 -0.25 -11.17
C LEU A 141 -2.93 -1.40 -10.16
N PHE A 142 -3.78 -1.26 -9.14
CA PHE A 142 -3.89 -2.23 -8.05
C PHE A 142 -4.37 -3.59 -8.54
N LEU A 143 -5.43 -3.64 -9.36
CA LEU A 143 -5.92 -4.89 -9.92
C LEU A 143 -4.92 -5.49 -10.91
N GLY A 144 -4.27 -4.70 -11.76
CA GLY A 144 -3.26 -5.22 -12.69
C GLY A 144 -2.10 -5.90 -11.97
N MET A 145 -1.65 -5.32 -10.85
CA MET A 145 -0.61 -5.90 -9.98
C MET A 145 -1.10 -7.17 -9.28
N ALA A 146 -2.35 -7.19 -8.81
CA ALA A 146 -2.95 -8.36 -8.19
C ALA A 146 -3.13 -9.51 -9.20
N PHE A 147 -3.62 -9.22 -10.40
CA PHE A 147 -3.71 -10.20 -11.50
C PHE A 147 -2.35 -10.78 -11.88
N ALA A 148 -1.29 -9.97 -11.86
CA ALA A 148 0.07 -10.45 -12.04
C ALA A 148 0.53 -11.41 -10.92
N ARG A 149 0.11 -11.16 -9.67
CA ARG A 149 0.41 -12.01 -8.50
C ARG A 149 -0.39 -13.31 -8.48
N TRP A 150 -1.65 -13.26 -8.89
CA TRP A 150 -2.55 -14.41 -9.00
C TRP A 150 -2.37 -15.24 -10.29
N ASP A 151 -1.43 -14.87 -11.16
CA ASP A 151 -1.22 -15.43 -12.50
C ASP A 151 -2.49 -15.41 -13.40
N LEU A 152 -3.34 -14.39 -13.23
CA LEU A 152 -4.53 -14.14 -14.06
C LEU A 152 -4.13 -13.33 -15.31
N ARG A 153 -3.50 -14.00 -16.27
CA ARG A 153 -2.82 -13.37 -17.42
C ARG A 153 -3.75 -12.57 -18.34
N ASN A 154 -4.95 -13.09 -18.59
CA ASN A 154 -5.91 -12.42 -19.47
C ASN A 154 -6.42 -11.11 -18.85
N ASP A 155 -6.68 -11.12 -17.54
CA ASP A 155 -7.15 -9.95 -16.81
C ASP A 155 -6.04 -8.91 -16.68
N GLN A 156 -4.80 -9.35 -16.40
CA GLN A 156 -3.62 -8.50 -16.43
C GLN A 156 -3.44 -7.83 -17.80
N ALA A 157 -3.54 -8.59 -18.88
CA ALA A 157 -3.42 -8.06 -20.25
C ALA A 157 -4.53 -7.05 -20.58
N THR A 158 -5.75 -7.34 -20.13
CA THR A 158 -6.91 -6.45 -20.30
C THR A 158 -6.71 -5.11 -19.61
N VAL A 159 -6.26 -5.12 -18.35
CA VAL A 159 -5.92 -3.90 -17.60
C VAL A 159 -4.85 -3.08 -18.32
N MET A 160 -3.76 -3.71 -18.76
CA MET A 160 -2.68 -3.01 -19.49
C MET A 160 -3.18 -2.40 -20.81
N ALA A 161 -4.04 -3.12 -21.54
CA ALA A 161 -4.61 -2.62 -22.80
C ALA A 161 -5.48 -1.38 -22.56
N ARG A 162 -6.29 -1.37 -21.50
CA ARG A 162 -7.14 -0.22 -21.13
C ARG A 162 -6.35 0.99 -20.71
N LEU A 163 -5.31 0.80 -19.89
CA LEU A 163 -4.39 1.88 -19.51
C LEU A 163 -3.73 2.51 -20.75
N ARG A 164 -3.22 1.70 -21.68
CA ARG A 164 -2.62 2.18 -22.92
C ARG A 164 -3.62 2.89 -23.82
N ALA A 165 -4.81 2.33 -24.00
CA ALA A 165 -5.88 2.97 -24.78
C ALA A 165 -6.28 4.33 -24.18
N ARG A 166 -6.33 4.42 -22.85
CA ARG A 166 -6.61 5.69 -22.18
C ARG A 166 -5.45 6.67 -22.36
N ALA A 167 -4.19 6.22 -22.26
CA ALA A 167 -3.01 7.02 -22.55
C ALA A 167 -3.08 7.65 -23.93
N ASP A 168 -3.38 6.85 -24.94
CA ASP A 168 -3.51 7.33 -26.32
C ASP A 168 -4.65 8.32 -26.49
N SER A 169 -5.79 8.09 -25.81
CA SER A 169 -6.96 8.98 -25.90
C SER A 169 -6.72 10.38 -25.30
N VAL A 170 -5.79 10.52 -24.35
CA VAL A 170 -5.52 11.80 -23.68
C VAL A 170 -4.18 12.41 -24.07
N ARG A 171 -3.36 11.75 -24.88
CA ARG A 171 -1.96 12.15 -25.12
C ARG A 171 -1.80 13.55 -25.70
N GLU A 172 -2.68 13.95 -26.61
CA GLU A 172 -2.63 15.27 -27.23
C GLU A 172 -3.07 16.38 -26.27
N GLU A 173 -4.04 16.08 -25.40
CA GLU A 173 -4.66 17.06 -24.48
C GLU A 173 -3.89 17.17 -23.16
N ASP A 174 -3.42 16.05 -22.63
CA ASP A 174 -2.74 15.91 -21.34
C ASP A 174 -1.64 14.82 -21.41
N PRO A 175 -0.45 15.16 -21.94
CA PRO A 175 0.66 14.22 -22.10
C PRO A 175 1.21 13.73 -20.75
N GLU A 176 1.07 14.49 -19.66
CA GLU A 176 1.50 14.06 -18.32
C GLU A 176 0.61 12.94 -17.79
N THR A 177 -0.71 13.07 -17.95
CA THR A 177 -1.64 11.99 -17.62
C THR A 177 -1.46 10.77 -18.51
N ALA A 178 -1.19 10.97 -19.81
CA ALA A 178 -0.86 9.86 -20.70
C ALA A 178 0.41 9.10 -20.24
N ASP A 179 1.49 9.81 -19.90
CA ASP A 179 2.72 9.19 -19.37
C ASP A 179 2.44 8.37 -18.09
N ARG A 180 1.60 8.88 -17.18
CA ARG A 180 1.21 8.13 -15.97
C ARG A 180 0.48 6.84 -16.32
N TYR A 181 -0.43 6.86 -17.29
CA TYR A 181 -1.14 5.65 -17.74
C TYR A 181 -0.20 4.63 -18.37
N GLU A 182 0.74 5.06 -19.21
CA GLU A 182 1.76 4.17 -19.80
C GLU A 182 2.67 3.57 -18.74
N ALA A 183 3.18 4.41 -17.82
CA ALA A 183 4.04 3.97 -16.74
C ALA A 183 3.36 2.90 -15.87
N TYR A 184 2.06 3.04 -15.58
CA TYR A 184 1.35 2.05 -14.77
C TYR A 184 1.19 0.73 -15.52
N ALA A 185 0.91 0.77 -16.83
CA ALA A 185 0.87 -0.43 -17.67
C ALA A 185 2.24 -1.13 -17.72
N GLU A 186 3.34 -0.37 -17.80
CA GLU A 186 4.70 -0.92 -17.79
C GLU A 186 5.05 -1.56 -16.43
N VAL A 187 4.74 -0.92 -15.31
CA VAL A 187 4.98 -1.50 -13.97
C VAL A 187 4.21 -2.82 -13.81
N ILE A 188 2.95 -2.88 -14.26
CA ILE A 188 2.18 -4.13 -14.29
C ILE A 188 2.86 -5.18 -15.17
N GLN A 189 3.33 -4.80 -16.36
CA GLN A 189 4.01 -5.71 -17.28
C GLN A 189 5.29 -6.29 -16.67
N GLY A 190 6.16 -5.43 -16.12
CA GLY A 190 7.41 -5.83 -15.48
C GLY A 190 7.17 -6.79 -14.32
N THR A 191 6.15 -6.50 -13.52
CA THR A 191 5.67 -7.35 -12.43
C THR A 191 5.26 -8.74 -12.92
N GLY A 192 4.43 -8.81 -13.96
CA GLY A 192 4.02 -10.09 -14.54
C GLY A 192 5.18 -10.90 -15.10
N LEU A 193 6.11 -10.25 -15.80
CA LEU A 193 7.25 -10.93 -16.42
C LEU A 193 8.13 -11.62 -15.38
N TRP A 194 8.54 -10.90 -14.32
CA TRP A 194 9.45 -11.50 -13.33
C TRP A 194 8.77 -12.60 -12.51
N ARG A 195 7.48 -12.43 -12.17
CA ARG A 195 6.71 -13.44 -11.42
C ARG A 195 6.53 -14.75 -12.20
N ARG A 196 6.48 -14.65 -13.53
CA ARG A 196 6.45 -15.82 -14.43
C ARG A 196 7.83 -16.37 -14.80
N GLY A 197 8.90 -15.87 -14.16
CA GLY A 197 10.25 -16.39 -14.31
C GLY A 197 11.15 -15.61 -15.27
N ASP A 198 10.61 -14.69 -16.07
CA ASP A 198 11.44 -13.78 -16.89
C ASP A 198 11.95 -12.60 -16.05
N ARG A 199 12.84 -12.92 -15.11
CA ARG A 199 13.40 -11.97 -14.15
C ARG A 199 14.22 -10.87 -14.81
N ARG A 200 14.85 -11.16 -15.96
CA ARG A 200 15.65 -10.18 -16.69
C ARG A 200 14.75 -9.12 -17.32
N ALA A 201 13.76 -9.53 -18.11
CA ALA A 201 12.85 -8.59 -18.75
C ALA A 201 12.01 -7.82 -17.72
N GLY A 202 11.54 -8.51 -16.67
CA GLY A 202 10.81 -7.85 -15.60
C GLY A 202 11.62 -6.78 -14.88
N ARG A 203 12.90 -7.05 -14.59
CA ARG A 203 13.84 -6.06 -14.03
C ARG A 203 14.01 -4.85 -14.94
N GLU A 204 14.33 -5.08 -16.21
CA GLU A 204 14.60 -4.01 -17.19
C GLU A 204 13.44 -3.01 -17.29
N ILE A 205 12.20 -3.48 -17.11
CA ILE A 205 11.03 -2.60 -17.06
C ILE A 205 10.93 -1.87 -15.72
N LEU A 206 10.98 -2.59 -14.60
CA LEU A 206 10.81 -1.99 -13.27
C LEU A 206 11.89 -0.94 -12.95
N GLU A 207 13.14 -1.13 -13.41
CA GLU A 207 14.24 -0.18 -13.19
C GLU A 207 13.96 1.22 -13.76
N ARG A 208 13.21 1.31 -14.88
CA ARG A 208 12.86 2.60 -15.50
C ARG A 208 11.93 3.45 -14.63
N HIS A 209 11.21 2.83 -13.70
CA HIS A 209 10.20 3.50 -12.89
C HIS A 209 10.63 3.75 -11.44
N LEU A 210 11.82 3.29 -11.01
CA LEU A 210 12.26 3.38 -9.61
C LEU A 210 12.37 4.81 -9.07
N GLN A 211 12.58 5.80 -9.95
CA GLN A 211 12.74 7.21 -9.56
C GLN A 211 11.43 8.01 -9.63
N ARG A 212 10.32 7.39 -10.05
CA ARG A 212 9.02 8.09 -10.04
C ARG A 212 8.57 8.35 -8.60
N ALA A 213 8.06 9.55 -8.37
CA ALA A 213 7.53 9.98 -7.07
C ALA A 213 6.06 9.57 -6.85
N ASP A 214 5.41 9.03 -7.89
CA ASP A 214 4.01 8.58 -7.83
C ASP A 214 3.87 7.13 -7.32
N VAL A 215 2.63 6.68 -7.19
CA VAL A 215 2.26 5.31 -6.76
C VAL A 215 2.86 4.24 -7.68
N GLY A 216 3.02 4.51 -8.98
CA GLY A 216 3.65 3.59 -9.91
C GLY A 216 5.13 3.35 -9.57
N GLY A 217 5.87 4.42 -9.25
CA GLY A 217 7.25 4.30 -8.77
C GLY A 217 7.37 3.56 -7.44
N GLU A 218 6.43 3.79 -6.52
CA GLU A 218 6.37 3.06 -5.25
C GLU A 218 6.19 1.55 -5.47
N ARG A 219 5.27 1.17 -6.35
CA ARG A 219 5.04 -0.24 -6.70
C ARG A 219 6.19 -0.87 -7.45
N ALA A 220 6.86 -0.12 -8.33
CA ALA A 220 8.07 -0.59 -8.99
C ALA A 220 9.18 -0.93 -7.97
N ARG A 221 9.36 -0.09 -6.93
CA ARG A 221 10.33 -0.34 -5.86
C ARG A 221 9.97 -1.61 -5.06
N ILE A 222 8.72 -1.75 -4.63
CA ILE A 222 8.28 -2.93 -3.87
C ILE A 222 8.49 -4.23 -4.67
N GLU A 223 8.10 -4.25 -5.95
CA GLU A 223 8.29 -5.41 -6.81
C GLU A 223 9.76 -5.68 -7.13
N MET A 224 10.59 -4.64 -7.27
CA MET A 224 12.04 -4.82 -7.36
C MET A 224 12.58 -5.50 -6.10
N GLY A 225 12.13 -5.10 -4.90
CA GLY A 225 12.49 -5.76 -3.65
C GLY A 225 12.20 -7.26 -3.66
N TRP A 226 11.00 -7.65 -4.11
CA TRP A 226 10.63 -9.06 -4.25
C TRP A 226 11.44 -9.80 -5.32
N LEU A 227 11.70 -9.15 -6.45
CA LEU A 227 12.52 -9.71 -7.53
C LEU A 227 13.96 -9.95 -7.06
N GLU A 228 14.58 -9.00 -6.35
CA GLU A 228 15.91 -9.15 -5.74
C GLU A 228 15.93 -10.32 -4.75
N ALA A 229 14.93 -10.38 -3.86
CA ALA A 229 14.79 -11.45 -2.89
C ALA A 229 14.65 -12.83 -3.56
N ALA A 230 13.82 -12.93 -4.60
CA ALA A 230 13.63 -14.16 -5.39
C ALA A 230 14.89 -14.56 -6.17
N SER A 231 15.77 -13.60 -6.47
CA SER A 231 17.04 -13.80 -7.16
C SER A 231 18.21 -14.11 -6.24
N GLY A 232 17.96 -14.39 -4.96
CA GLY A 232 19.02 -14.69 -3.99
C GLY A 232 19.84 -13.46 -3.59
N ARG A 233 19.27 -12.25 -3.73
CA ARG A 233 19.91 -10.96 -3.42
C ARG A 233 19.21 -10.21 -2.28
N PRO A 234 19.12 -10.80 -1.07
CA PRO A 234 18.36 -10.20 0.03
C PRO A 234 18.91 -8.84 0.49
N ALA A 235 20.23 -8.63 0.43
CA ALA A 235 20.84 -7.35 0.79
C ALA A 235 20.40 -6.21 -0.16
N GLN A 236 20.25 -6.50 -1.46
CA GLN A 236 19.77 -5.55 -2.46
C GLN A 236 18.26 -5.29 -2.32
N ALA A 237 17.49 -6.25 -1.80
CA ALA A 237 16.06 -6.10 -1.58
C ALA A 237 15.70 -5.13 -0.42
N ILE A 238 16.53 -5.06 0.63
CA ILE A 238 16.28 -4.22 1.82
C ILE A 238 15.99 -2.73 1.48
N PRO A 239 16.85 -2.01 0.72
CA PRO A 239 16.60 -0.60 0.43
C PRO A 239 15.28 -0.37 -0.33
N HIS A 240 14.84 -1.33 -1.15
CA HIS A 240 13.55 -1.24 -1.84
C HIS A 240 12.36 -1.34 -0.87
N PHE A 241 12.39 -2.27 0.09
CA PHE A 241 11.30 -2.39 1.07
C PHE A 241 11.28 -1.25 2.08
N ARG A 242 12.44 -0.67 2.42
CA ARG A 242 12.52 0.46 3.34
C ARG A 242 11.71 1.67 2.89
N THR A 243 11.56 1.91 1.59
CA THR A 243 10.74 3.02 1.10
C THR A 243 9.30 2.89 1.55
N GLY A 244 8.77 1.66 1.60
CA GLY A 244 7.40 1.39 2.03
C GLY A 244 7.22 1.32 3.55
N THR A 245 8.26 1.41 4.38
CA THR A 245 8.08 1.30 5.85
C THR A 245 7.39 2.52 6.47
N MET A 246 7.24 3.62 5.71
CA MET A 246 6.74 4.90 6.21
C MET A 246 5.53 5.39 5.40
N ASP A 247 4.74 4.49 4.84
CA ASP A 247 3.55 4.86 4.08
C ASP A 247 2.47 3.78 4.19
N TRP A 248 1.48 3.84 3.31
CA TRP A 248 0.38 2.89 3.23
C TRP A 248 0.83 1.47 2.81
N ALA A 249 2.05 1.29 2.29
CA ALA A 249 2.70 0.01 2.06
C ALA A 249 3.46 -0.52 3.30
N ARG A 250 3.32 0.12 4.46
CA ARG A 250 4.02 -0.25 5.70
C ARG A 250 3.97 -1.73 6.05
N PRO A 251 2.84 -2.45 5.99
CA PRO A 251 2.83 -3.90 6.25
C PRO A 251 3.81 -4.67 5.36
N ILE A 252 3.83 -4.40 4.05
CA ILE A 252 4.72 -5.10 3.12
C ILE A 252 6.17 -4.63 3.26
N GLY A 253 6.40 -3.35 3.57
CA GLY A 253 7.73 -2.83 3.86
C GLY A 253 8.34 -3.45 5.11
N LEU A 254 7.59 -3.50 6.21
CA LEU A 254 8.02 -4.12 7.47
C LEU A 254 8.30 -5.62 7.28
N TYR A 255 7.35 -6.35 6.68
CA TYR A 255 7.50 -7.78 6.42
C TYR A 255 8.70 -8.06 5.48
N GLY A 256 8.83 -7.29 4.39
CA GLY A 256 9.92 -7.43 3.44
C GLY A 256 11.29 -7.23 4.08
N VAL A 257 11.48 -6.14 4.83
CA VAL A 257 12.75 -5.87 5.53
C VAL A 257 13.05 -6.97 6.57
N ALA A 258 12.07 -7.34 7.40
CA ALA A 258 12.24 -8.38 8.42
C ALA A 258 12.67 -9.72 7.80
N THR A 259 12.02 -10.12 6.72
CA THR A 259 12.30 -11.36 5.99
C THR A 259 13.69 -11.33 5.37
N MET A 260 14.12 -10.19 4.81
CA MET A 260 15.45 -10.08 4.21
C MET A 260 16.56 -10.15 5.26
N TYR A 261 16.38 -9.51 6.41
CA TYR A 261 17.31 -9.64 7.53
C TYR A 261 17.38 -11.07 8.06
N THR A 262 16.23 -11.74 8.19
CA THR A 262 16.19 -13.15 8.60
C THR A 262 16.94 -14.05 7.62
N ARG A 263 16.79 -13.84 6.30
CA ARG A 263 17.55 -14.57 5.27
C ARG A 263 19.06 -14.33 5.30
N LEU A 264 19.49 -13.23 5.90
CA LEU A 264 20.89 -12.88 6.11
C LEU A 264 21.42 -13.34 7.48
N ASP A 265 20.64 -14.11 8.25
CA ASP A 265 20.94 -14.52 9.64
C ASP A 265 21.11 -13.31 10.60
N GLN A 266 20.52 -12.16 10.24
CA GLN A 266 20.55 -10.90 10.99
C GLN A 266 19.29 -10.75 11.85
N HIS A 267 19.08 -11.70 12.76
CA HIS A 267 17.84 -11.80 13.53
C HIS A 267 17.57 -10.61 14.46
N GLU A 268 18.61 -10.00 15.03
CA GLU A 268 18.46 -8.81 15.88
C GLU A 268 17.94 -7.61 15.07
N GLN A 269 18.41 -7.45 13.83
CA GLN A 269 17.94 -6.42 12.92
C GLN A 269 16.53 -6.70 12.41
N ALA A 270 16.15 -7.96 12.22
CA ALA A 270 14.81 -8.36 11.79
C ALA A 270 13.73 -8.09 12.85
N ARG A 271 14.07 -8.36 14.12
CA ARG A 271 13.14 -8.34 15.26
C ARG A 271 12.25 -7.08 15.35
N PRO A 272 12.77 -5.83 15.36
CA PRO A 272 11.91 -4.66 15.50
C PRO A 272 10.89 -4.50 14.37
N TYR A 273 11.19 -5.01 13.17
CA TYR A 273 10.25 -4.96 12.04
C TYR A 273 9.12 -5.99 12.21
N TYR A 274 9.42 -7.20 12.69
CA TYR A 274 8.38 -8.17 13.04
C TYR A 274 7.53 -7.71 14.23
N GLU A 275 8.12 -7.08 15.24
CA GLU A 275 7.38 -6.50 16.38
C GLU A 275 6.41 -5.41 15.92
N SER A 276 6.86 -4.48 15.06
CA SER A 276 5.98 -3.46 14.47
C SER A 276 4.87 -4.09 13.60
N LEU A 277 5.19 -5.10 12.79
CA LEU A 277 4.20 -5.79 11.96
C LEU A 277 3.14 -6.53 12.81
N ALA A 278 3.58 -7.22 13.87
CA ALA A 278 2.67 -7.92 14.77
C ALA A 278 1.80 -6.95 15.57
N THR A 279 2.34 -5.80 15.96
CA THR A 279 1.59 -4.77 16.69
C THR A 279 0.55 -4.11 15.78
N LEU A 280 0.93 -3.81 14.53
CA LEU A 280 0.03 -3.29 13.51
C LEU A 280 -1.22 -4.15 13.36
N ALA A 281 -1.02 -5.45 13.14
CA ALA A 281 -2.12 -6.37 12.85
C ALA A 281 -2.51 -7.23 14.07
N ARG A 282 -2.40 -6.66 15.27
CA ARG A 282 -2.66 -7.41 16.52
C ARG A 282 -4.11 -7.89 16.66
N ASP A 283 -5.05 -7.14 16.08
CA ASP A 283 -6.49 -7.50 16.04
C ASP A 283 -6.89 -8.07 14.66
N GLY A 284 -5.93 -8.21 13.74
CA GLY A 284 -6.15 -8.72 12.41
C GLY A 284 -6.35 -10.24 12.36
N ASP A 285 -6.75 -10.71 11.19
CA ASP A 285 -6.98 -12.12 10.89
C ASP A 285 -5.67 -12.94 11.01
N ASP A 286 -5.76 -14.26 11.08
CA ASP A 286 -4.58 -15.14 11.09
C ASP A 286 -3.97 -15.30 9.70
N LEU A 287 -3.24 -14.28 9.27
CA LEU A 287 -2.62 -14.19 7.94
C LEU A 287 -1.24 -14.87 7.91
N PRO A 288 -0.84 -15.52 6.80
CA PRO A 288 0.44 -16.23 6.70
C PRO A 288 1.65 -15.38 7.09
N ARG A 289 1.73 -14.12 6.63
CA ARG A 289 2.82 -13.19 6.96
C ARG A 289 2.87 -12.84 8.45
N LEU A 290 1.72 -12.78 9.12
CA LEU A 290 1.64 -12.52 10.56
C LEU A 290 2.01 -13.75 11.38
N ARG A 291 1.60 -14.93 10.93
CA ARG A 291 2.00 -16.19 11.54
C ARG A 291 3.52 -16.35 11.49
N GLU A 292 4.13 -16.12 10.32
CA GLU A 292 5.59 -16.14 10.18
C GLU A 292 6.28 -15.13 11.11
N ALA A 293 5.76 -13.91 11.21
CA ALA A 293 6.30 -12.88 12.11
C ALA A 293 6.24 -13.32 13.58
N ARG A 294 5.09 -13.83 14.04
CA ARG A 294 4.90 -14.33 15.41
C ARG A 294 5.82 -15.51 15.72
N GLU A 295 5.97 -16.45 14.79
CA GLU A 295 6.89 -17.58 14.92
C GLU A 295 8.36 -17.13 14.97
N ALA A 296 8.75 -16.14 14.16
CA ALA A 296 10.10 -15.59 14.18
C ALA A 296 10.42 -14.91 15.53
N LEU A 297 9.46 -14.19 16.10
CA LEU A 297 9.60 -13.57 17.43
C LEU A 297 9.69 -14.62 18.54
N ALA A 298 8.89 -15.69 18.48
CA ALA A 298 8.93 -16.79 19.45
C ALA A 298 10.27 -17.54 19.43
N ARG A 299 10.88 -17.77 18.25
CA ARG A 299 12.22 -18.38 18.19
C ARG A 299 13.31 -17.49 18.78
N GLY A 300 13.14 -16.17 18.69
CA GLY A 300 14.08 -15.19 19.23
C GLY A 300 14.10 -15.10 20.76
N THR A 301 13.09 -15.63 21.45
CA THR A 301 13.05 -15.68 22.92
C THR A 301 13.74 -16.91 23.52
N ASP A 302 14.11 -17.89 22.69
CA ASP A 302 14.72 -19.16 23.12
C ASP A 302 16.25 -19.22 22.96
N ARG A 303 16.89 -18.13 22.47
CA ARG A 303 18.35 -18.01 22.47
C ARG A 303 18.80 -17.40 23.82
N PRO A 304 19.54 -18.14 24.66
CA PRO A 304 20.00 -17.68 25.98
C PRO A 304 21.04 -16.56 25.89
#